data_AF-A0A7V7E6X2-F1
#
_entry.id   AF-A0A7V7E6X2-F1
#
_cell.length_a   1.000
_cell.length_b   1.000
_cell.length_c   1.000
_cell.angle_alpha   90.00
_cell.angle_beta   90.00
_cell.angle_gamma   90.00
#
_symmetry.space_group_name_H-M   'P 1'
#
loop_
_entity.id
_entity.type
_entity.pdbx_description
1 polymer ?
#
loop_
_entity_poly.entity_id
_entity_poly.type
_entity_poly.pdbx_seq_one_letter_code
_entity_poly.pdbx_strand_id
1 'polypeptide(L)'
;MPVGVPPRDNLDRWDESKFSHLSPKGLSAFPDQATSNVSISLRYIAYAYINFVVVADDERLETSMDDIDDLPFFLVHFIQQLIAGRHIRAALSDGGEMLFAVEPGRFEGECRFRVNSNRGGRPHSLDVFTGRADLIGQFVALAESIAAHPCLGHGYVVFDEIGDGEFERICQDAEREWTAGLSHHEHLTREESQEAFLFEKIAAECPLSSEQEAVTDVYRLMLRTLEIPPEWRRHCPAVT
;
A
#
# COMPACT_ATOMS: atom_id res chain seq x y z
N MET A 1 20.61 -15.01 -16.80
CA MET A 1 21.06 -14.01 -15.80
C MET A 1 20.31 -14.32 -14.53
N PRO A 2 20.95 -14.38 -13.34
CA PRO A 2 20.23 -14.80 -12.15
C PRO A 2 19.21 -13.70 -11.80
N VAL A 3 17.93 -14.04 -11.95
CA VAL A 3 16.83 -13.20 -11.52
C VAL A 3 16.85 -13.18 -9.99
N GLY A 4 16.74 -11.97 -9.44
CA GLY A 4 17.00 -11.63 -8.04
C GLY A 4 16.14 -12.35 -7.00
N VAL A 5 16.57 -12.13 -5.76
CA VAL A 5 16.21 -12.78 -4.50
C VAL A 5 14.72 -13.20 -4.42
N PRO A 6 14.43 -14.46 -4.06
CA PRO A 6 13.07 -14.93 -3.86
C PRO A 6 12.42 -14.28 -2.63
N PRO A 7 11.08 -14.23 -2.59
CA PRO A 7 10.32 -13.81 -1.43
C PRO A 7 10.79 -14.44 -0.12
N ARG A 8 10.88 -13.66 0.95
CA ARG A 8 11.06 -14.23 2.30
C ARG A 8 9.77 -14.95 2.68
N ASP A 9 9.88 -16.18 3.19
CA ASP A 9 8.75 -16.99 3.66
C ASP A 9 8.09 -16.36 4.91
N ASN A 10 7.32 -15.28 4.74
CA ASN A 10 6.45 -14.69 5.77
C ASN A 10 5.00 -15.24 5.69
N LEU A 11 4.80 -16.30 4.91
CA LEU A 11 3.50 -16.85 4.49
C LEU A 11 2.64 -17.46 5.63
N ASP A 12 3.21 -17.70 6.82
CA ASP A 12 2.54 -18.47 7.89
C ASP A 12 1.97 -17.64 9.07
N ARG A 13 1.86 -16.31 8.96
CA ARG A 13 1.32 -15.49 10.07
C ARG A 13 -0.09 -14.94 9.82
N TRP A 14 -0.97 -15.81 9.31
CA TRP A 14 -2.40 -15.59 9.42
C TRP A 14 -2.89 -15.92 10.83
N ASP A 15 -3.21 -14.89 11.62
CA ASP A 15 -3.83 -15.06 12.94
C ASP A 15 -5.15 -14.29 12.99
N GLU A 16 -6.26 -14.94 12.62
CA GLU A 16 -7.61 -14.37 12.69
C GLU A 16 -7.99 -13.92 14.09
N SER A 17 -7.38 -14.49 15.13
CA SER A 17 -7.70 -14.10 16.49
C SER A 17 -7.38 -12.63 16.76
N LYS A 18 -6.38 -12.07 16.05
CA LYS A 18 -6.04 -10.63 16.07
C LYS A 18 -7.13 -9.73 15.49
N PHE A 19 -8.09 -10.26 14.75
CA PHE A 19 -9.15 -9.47 14.10
C PHE A 19 -10.56 -9.88 14.53
N SER A 20 -10.69 -10.97 15.28
CA SER A 20 -11.97 -11.49 15.77
C SER A 20 -12.79 -10.45 16.56
N HIS A 21 -12.11 -9.52 17.24
CA HIS A 21 -12.72 -8.44 18.01
C HIS A 21 -13.19 -7.24 17.15
N LEU A 22 -12.86 -7.22 15.86
CA LEU A 22 -13.23 -6.16 14.90
C LEU A 22 -14.51 -6.47 14.16
N SER A 23 -15.18 -7.57 14.50
CA SER A 23 -16.56 -7.75 14.09
C SER A 23 -17.36 -6.55 14.61
N PRO A 24 -18.00 -5.75 13.73
CA PRO A 24 -18.70 -4.55 14.16
C PRO A 24 -19.75 -4.94 15.21
N LYS A 25 -19.55 -4.49 16.45
CA LYS A 25 -20.57 -4.61 17.50
C LYS A 25 -21.70 -3.66 17.14
N GLY A 26 -22.69 -4.19 16.42
CA GLY A 26 -23.93 -3.48 16.11
C GLY A 26 -24.15 -3.25 14.62
N LEU A 27 -24.37 -4.33 13.87
CA LEU A 27 -25.07 -4.23 12.58
C LEU A 27 -26.57 -4.10 12.91
N SER A 28 -27.03 -2.87 13.19
CA SER A 28 -28.45 -2.57 13.00
C SER A 28 -28.76 -2.78 11.51
N ALA A 29 -29.88 -3.42 11.20
CA ALA A 29 -30.36 -3.61 9.82
C ALA A 29 -30.09 -2.36 8.98
N PHE A 30 -29.19 -2.46 8.00
CA PHE A 30 -28.90 -1.35 7.11
C PHE A 30 -30.15 -1.12 6.28
N PRO A 31 -30.75 0.09 6.29
CA PRO A 31 -31.70 0.45 5.25
C PRO A 31 -30.99 0.38 3.89
N ASP A 32 -31.72 0.36 2.78
CA ASP A 32 -31.23 0.37 1.39
C ASP A 32 -30.18 1.48 1.13
N GLN A 33 -28.95 1.31 1.62
CA GLN A 33 -27.87 2.27 1.45
C GLN A 33 -27.48 2.26 -0.03
N ALA A 34 -27.41 3.44 -0.63
CA ALA A 34 -26.80 3.63 -1.94
C ALA A 34 -25.38 3.05 -1.96
N THR A 35 -24.91 2.64 -3.13
CA THR A 35 -23.50 2.29 -3.33
C THR A 35 -22.60 3.43 -2.88
N SER A 36 -21.67 3.16 -1.97
CA SER A 36 -20.66 4.11 -1.52
C SER A 36 -19.65 4.36 -2.63
N ASN A 37 -19.21 5.62 -2.74
CA ASN A 37 -18.07 5.97 -3.58
C ASN A 37 -16.79 5.70 -2.80
N VAL A 38 -15.99 4.76 -3.30
CA VAL A 38 -14.69 4.43 -2.72
C VAL A 38 -13.59 5.12 -3.53
N SER A 39 -12.65 5.76 -2.84
CA SER A 39 -11.42 6.30 -3.39
C SER A 39 -10.23 5.64 -2.70
N ILE A 40 -9.25 5.19 -3.48
CA ILE A 40 -7.99 4.65 -2.97
C ILE A 40 -6.86 5.43 -3.62
N SER A 41 -6.06 6.13 -2.82
CA SER A 41 -5.02 7.03 -3.32
C SER A 41 -3.70 6.85 -2.58
N LEU A 42 -2.60 6.87 -3.34
CA LEU A 42 -1.26 6.93 -2.77
C LEU A 42 -1.09 8.26 -2.04
N ARG A 43 -0.49 8.23 -0.85
CA ARG A 43 -0.15 9.43 -0.10
C ARG A 43 1.34 9.75 -0.21
N TYR A 44 2.19 8.77 0.10
CA TYR A 44 3.65 8.87 -0.04
C TYR A 44 4.29 7.48 0.11
N ILE A 45 5.56 7.36 -0.26
CA ILE A 45 6.41 6.20 0.05
C ILE A 45 7.57 6.67 0.94
N ALA A 46 7.70 6.11 2.14
CA ALA A 46 8.74 6.46 3.11
C ALA A 46 9.05 5.30 4.06
N TYR A 47 10.30 5.20 4.52
CA TYR A 47 10.84 4.14 5.39
C TYR A 47 10.52 2.72 4.92
N ALA A 48 10.62 2.50 3.62
CA ALA A 48 10.17 1.28 2.97
C ALA A 48 8.67 0.96 3.12
N TYR A 49 7.82 1.96 3.32
CA TYR A 49 6.37 1.81 3.40
C TYR A 49 5.66 2.66 2.34
N ILE A 50 4.83 2.02 1.54
CA ILE A 50 3.80 2.63 0.70
C ILE A 50 2.62 3.01 1.59
N ASN A 51 2.47 4.31 1.86
CA ASN A 51 1.36 4.84 2.63
C ASN A 51 0.25 5.31 1.68
N PHE A 52 -0.96 4.80 1.88
CA PHE A 52 -2.11 5.13 1.06
C PHE A 52 -3.36 5.30 1.91
N VAL A 53 -4.38 5.90 1.30
CA VAL A 53 -5.63 6.26 1.96
C VAL A 53 -6.78 5.60 1.24
N VAL A 54 -7.67 5.02 2.03
CA VAL A 54 -8.98 4.56 1.58
C VAL A 54 -10.02 5.52 2.14
N VAL A 55 -10.82 6.13 1.26
CA VAL A 55 -11.96 6.96 1.62
C VAL A 55 -13.22 6.29 1.10
N ALA A 56 -14.21 6.13 1.96
CA ALA A 56 -15.54 5.67 1.58
C ALA A 56 -16.58 6.58 2.23
N ASP A 57 -17.35 7.29 1.40
CA ASP A 57 -18.25 8.35 1.83
C ASP A 57 -17.52 9.39 2.71
N ASP A 58 -17.86 9.48 4.01
CA ASP A 58 -17.23 10.41 4.97
C ASP A 58 -16.15 9.73 5.85
N GLU A 59 -15.93 8.43 5.69
CA GLU A 59 -14.95 7.67 6.47
C GLU A 59 -13.60 7.62 5.73
N ARG A 60 -12.52 7.86 6.48
CA ARG A 60 -11.15 7.88 5.97
C ARG A 60 -10.28 6.95 6.81
N LEU A 61 -9.66 5.98 6.14
CA LEU A 61 -8.70 5.04 6.72
C LEU A 61 -7.34 5.25 6.05
N GLU A 62 -6.33 5.58 6.86
CA GLU A 62 -4.93 5.67 6.42
C GLU A 62 -4.20 4.38 6.77
N THR A 63 -3.38 3.89 5.86
CA THR A 63 -2.83 2.55 5.94
C THR A 63 -1.50 2.45 5.16
N SER A 64 -0.73 1.38 5.37
CA SER A 64 0.55 1.19 4.69
C SER A 64 0.93 -0.27 4.43
N MET A 65 1.51 -0.54 3.27
CA MET A 65 2.20 -1.80 2.97
C MET A 65 3.66 -1.50 2.74
N ASP A 66 4.58 -2.41 3.05
CA ASP A 66 5.99 -2.23 2.72
C ASP A 66 6.15 -2.10 1.19
N ASP A 67 7.14 -1.32 0.76
CA ASP A 67 7.43 -1.05 -0.66
C ASP A 67 8.49 -2.00 -1.24
N ILE A 68 9.10 -2.82 -0.38
CA ILE A 68 10.08 -3.88 -0.66
C ILE A 68 9.57 -5.22 -0.11
N ASP A 69 10.29 -6.31 -0.38
CA ASP A 69 10.00 -7.66 0.17
C ASP A 69 8.58 -8.18 -0.16
N ASP A 70 8.25 -8.23 -1.46
CA ASP A 70 7.11 -8.94 -2.08
C ASP A 70 5.72 -8.34 -1.89
N LEU A 71 5.57 -7.25 -1.15
CA LEU A 71 4.26 -6.62 -0.97
C LEU A 71 3.69 -5.97 -2.24
N PRO A 72 4.48 -5.36 -3.15
CA PRO A 72 3.98 -4.98 -4.48
C PRO A 72 3.41 -6.18 -5.25
N PHE A 73 3.98 -7.37 -5.04
CA PHE A 73 3.49 -8.60 -5.65
C PHE A 73 2.14 -9.03 -5.06
N PHE A 74 1.94 -8.96 -3.73
CA PHE A 74 0.65 -9.29 -3.13
C PHE A 74 -0.46 -8.33 -3.56
N LEU A 75 -0.14 -7.03 -3.70
CA LEU A 75 -1.09 -6.06 -4.27
C LEU A 75 -1.50 -6.46 -5.69
N VAL A 76 -0.54 -6.74 -6.56
CA VAL A 76 -0.82 -7.12 -7.96
C VAL A 76 -1.62 -8.42 -8.01
N HIS A 77 -1.27 -9.41 -7.18
CA HIS A 77 -2.02 -10.66 -7.09
C HIS A 77 -3.45 -10.43 -6.63
N PHE A 78 -3.66 -9.58 -5.63
CA PHE A 78 -4.99 -9.20 -5.14
C PHE A 78 -5.83 -8.57 -6.26
N ILE A 79 -5.24 -7.63 -7.00
CA ILE A 79 -5.89 -6.98 -8.15
C ILE A 79 -6.25 -8.01 -9.23
N GLN A 80 -5.35 -8.93 -9.57
CA GLN A 80 -5.62 -9.99 -10.55
C GLN A 80 -6.81 -10.87 -10.14
N GLN A 81 -6.89 -11.27 -8.86
CA GLN A 81 -8.02 -12.06 -8.37
C GLN A 81 -9.33 -11.27 -8.43
N LEU A 82 -9.27 -9.97 -8.12
CA LEU A 82 -10.41 -9.07 -8.21
C LEU A 82 -10.88 -8.91 -9.67
N ILE A 83 -9.97 -8.72 -10.63
CA ILE A 83 -10.30 -8.67 -12.06
C ILE A 83 -10.90 -10.00 -12.55
N ALA A 84 -10.39 -11.14 -12.06
CA ALA A 84 -10.90 -12.47 -12.39
C ALA A 84 -12.29 -12.78 -11.80
N GLY A 85 -12.95 -11.82 -11.14
CA GLY A 85 -14.28 -12.00 -10.58
C GLY A 85 -14.30 -12.77 -9.25
N ARG A 86 -13.14 -13.03 -8.62
CA ARG A 86 -13.10 -13.77 -7.36
C ARG A 86 -13.46 -12.89 -6.17
N HIS A 87 -14.03 -13.53 -5.16
CA HIS A 87 -14.03 -12.99 -3.81
C HIS A 87 -12.69 -13.31 -3.19
N ILE A 88 -12.09 -12.35 -2.51
CA ILE A 88 -10.72 -12.45 -2.02
C ILE A 88 -10.63 -11.81 -0.66
N ARG A 89 -9.86 -12.46 0.21
CA ARG A 89 -9.42 -11.92 1.48
C ARG A 89 -7.90 -12.03 1.52
N ALA A 90 -7.22 -10.90 1.70
CA ALA A 90 -5.77 -10.86 1.67
C ALA A 90 -5.24 -9.90 2.74
N ALA A 91 -4.17 -10.33 3.41
CA ALA A 91 -3.32 -9.42 4.15
C ALA A 91 -2.36 -8.74 3.16
N LEU A 92 -2.35 -7.41 3.12
CA LEU A 92 -1.51 -6.65 2.20
C LEU A 92 -0.33 -5.96 2.90
N SER A 93 -0.13 -6.15 4.21
CA SER A 93 1.02 -5.61 4.95
C SER A 93 1.82 -6.72 5.65
N ASP A 94 3.09 -6.46 5.93
CA ASP A 94 3.87 -7.31 6.82
C ASP A 94 3.24 -7.33 8.23
N GLY A 95 3.40 -8.45 8.93
CA GLY A 95 2.79 -8.71 10.24
C GLY A 95 1.26 -8.90 10.25
N GLY A 96 0.61 -8.81 9.08
CA GLY A 96 -0.83 -8.99 8.92
C GLY A 96 -1.66 -7.85 9.50
N GLU A 97 -1.07 -6.68 9.77
CA GLU A 97 -1.74 -5.54 10.41
C GLU A 97 -2.90 -4.95 9.58
N MET A 98 -2.92 -5.26 8.28
CA MET A 98 -3.95 -4.81 7.35
C MET A 98 -4.58 -5.96 6.59
N LEU A 99 -5.91 -5.98 6.59
CA LEU A 99 -6.71 -7.01 5.96
C LEU A 99 -7.73 -6.39 5.01
N PHE A 100 -7.65 -6.78 3.75
CA PHE A 100 -8.60 -6.43 2.71
C PHE A 100 -9.49 -7.63 2.42
N ALA A 101 -10.80 -7.38 2.26
CA ALA A 101 -11.75 -8.39 1.83
C ALA A 101 -12.72 -7.82 0.81
N VAL A 102 -12.94 -8.55 -0.27
CA VAL A 102 -13.97 -8.28 -1.26
C VAL A 102 -14.90 -9.49 -1.33
N GLU A 103 -16.15 -9.28 -0.96
CA GLU A 103 -17.19 -10.28 -0.83
C GLU A 103 -18.36 -9.99 -1.80
N PRO A 104 -19.29 -10.96 -2.01
CA PRO A 104 -20.49 -10.71 -2.80
C PRO A 104 -21.25 -9.45 -2.34
N GLY A 105 -21.66 -8.63 -3.30
CA GLY A 105 -22.54 -7.49 -3.06
C GLY A 105 -24.00 -7.89 -2.92
N ARG A 106 -24.89 -6.89 -2.76
CA ARG A 106 -26.35 -7.11 -2.71
C ARG A 106 -26.96 -7.26 -4.09
N PHE A 107 -26.38 -6.58 -5.08
CA PHE A 107 -26.85 -6.55 -6.46
C PHE A 107 -25.75 -6.96 -7.44
N GLU A 108 -26.13 -7.25 -8.68
CA GLU A 108 -25.19 -7.54 -9.76
C GLU A 108 -24.26 -6.34 -9.99
N GLY A 109 -22.96 -6.60 -10.14
CA GLY A 109 -21.95 -5.55 -10.32
C GLY A 109 -21.47 -4.88 -9.02
N GLU A 110 -22.10 -5.16 -7.88
CA GLU A 110 -21.65 -4.68 -6.57
C GLU A 110 -20.75 -5.69 -5.86
N CYS A 111 -19.95 -5.18 -4.93
CA CYS A 111 -19.27 -5.98 -3.93
C CYS A 111 -19.34 -5.33 -2.55
N ARG A 112 -19.23 -6.14 -1.49
CA ARG A 112 -18.93 -5.64 -0.16
C ARG A 112 -17.42 -5.54 0.00
N PHE A 113 -16.93 -4.35 0.23
CA PHE A 113 -15.52 -4.06 0.45
C PHE A 113 -15.27 -3.80 1.93
N ARG A 114 -14.31 -4.53 2.50
CA ARG A 114 -13.87 -4.35 3.88
C ARG A 114 -12.38 -4.16 3.97
N VAL A 115 -11.97 -3.18 4.77
CA VAL A 115 -10.57 -2.95 5.12
C VAL A 115 -10.49 -2.87 6.63
N ASN A 116 -9.62 -3.67 7.24
CA ASN A 116 -9.30 -3.53 8.65
C ASN A 116 -7.83 -3.18 8.80
N SER A 117 -7.53 -2.21 9.66
CA SER A 117 -6.18 -1.82 10.03
C SER A 117 -6.06 -1.83 11.55
N ASN A 118 -5.02 -2.49 12.06
CA ASN A 118 -4.62 -2.45 13.47
C ASN A 118 -3.40 -1.55 13.70
N ARG A 119 -2.96 -0.82 12.67
CA ARG A 119 -1.79 0.05 12.74
C ARG A 119 -1.98 1.10 13.85
N GLY A 120 -0.96 1.27 14.69
CA GLY A 120 -1.01 2.23 15.81
C GLY A 120 -1.83 1.78 17.02
N GLY A 121 -2.20 0.49 17.10
CA GLY A 121 -2.85 -0.11 18.28
C GLY A 121 -4.31 0.30 18.48
N ARG A 122 -4.90 1.00 17.50
CA ARG A 122 -6.32 1.36 17.48
C ARG A 122 -6.95 0.73 16.25
N PRO A 123 -7.80 -0.29 16.42
CA PRO A 123 -8.45 -0.87 15.28
C PRO A 123 -9.34 0.12 14.57
N HIS A 124 -9.19 0.18 13.26
CA HIS A 124 -10.02 0.98 12.37
C HIS A 124 -10.48 0.11 11.21
N SER A 125 -11.76 0.16 10.89
CA SER A 125 -12.36 -0.69 9.87
C SER A 125 -13.28 0.12 8.97
N LEU A 126 -13.17 -0.07 7.66
CA LEU A 126 -14.17 0.34 6.67
C LEU A 126 -14.94 -0.90 6.21
N ASP A 127 -16.26 -0.79 6.11
CA ASP A 127 -17.14 -1.87 5.65
C ASP A 127 -18.30 -1.27 4.84
N VAL A 128 -18.20 -1.33 3.51
CA VAL A 128 -19.10 -0.63 2.59
C VAL A 128 -19.52 -1.49 1.41
N PHE A 129 -20.66 -1.17 0.80
CA PHE A 129 -21.05 -1.70 -0.50
C PHE A 129 -20.65 -0.72 -1.60
N THR A 130 -19.98 -1.19 -2.64
CA THR A 130 -19.50 -0.34 -3.74
C THR A 130 -19.55 -1.07 -5.09
N GLY A 131 -19.43 -0.32 -6.18
CA GLY A 131 -19.31 -0.87 -7.52
C GLY A 131 -18.00 -1.64 -7.69
N ARG A 132 -18.07 -2.90 -8.11
CA ARG A 132 -16.88 -3.75 -8.27
C ARG A 132 -15.92 -3.19 -9.33
N ALA A 133 -16.47 -2.69 -10.44
CA ALA A 133 -15.67 -2.11 -11.52
C ALA A 133 -14.93 -0.85 -11.04
N ASP A 134 -15.60 0.00 -10.27
CA ASP A 134 -14.99 1.20 -9.70
C ASP A 134 -13.90 0.83 -8.70
N LEU A 135 -14.15 -0.14 -7.81
CA LEU A 135 -13.15 -0.63 -6.87
C LEU A 135 -11.91 -1.18 -7.59
N ILE A 136 -12.08 -1.96 -8.67
CA ILE A 136 -10.98 -2.40 -9.52
C ILE A 136 -10.22 -1.19 -10.06
N GLY A 137 -10.91 -0.20 -10.62
CA GLY A 137 -10.30 1.02 -11.13
C GLY A 137 -9.47 1.76 -10.09
N GLN A 138 -9.94 1.85 -8.85
CA GLN A 138 -9.20 2.48 -7.74
C GLN A 138 -7.91 1.73 -7.40
N PHE A 139 -7.94 0.39 -7.34
CA PHE A 139 -6.72 -0.38 -7.08
C PHE A 139 -5.72 -0.35 -8.25
N VAL A 140 -6.20 -0.34 -9.49
CA VAL A 140 -5.34 -0.18 -10.68
C VAL A 140 -4.66 1.19 -10.65
N ALA A 141 -5.41 2.26 -10.37
CA ALA A 141 -4.87 3.62 -10.24
C ALA A 141 -3.85 3.72 -9.09
N LEU A 142 -4.09 3.05 -7.96
CA LEU A 142 -3.12 2.96 -6.87
C LEU A 142 -1.83 2.28 -7.34
N ALA A 143 -1.92 1.13 -8.02
CA ALA A 143 -0.75 0.41 -8.52
C ALA A 143 0.08 1.26 -9.50
N GLU A 144 -0.58 1.97 -10.41
CA GLU A 144 0.08 2.89 -11.34
C GLU A 144 0.77 4.05 -10.59
N SER A 145 0.11 4.62 -9.58
CA SER A 145 0.67 5.70 -8.76
C SER A 145 1.93 5.24 -8.02
N ILE A 146 1.91 4.03 -7.46
CA ILE A 146 3.08 3.42 -6.81
C ILE A 146 4.20 3.22 -7.82
N ALA A 147 3.90 2.67 -9.00
CA ALA A 147 4.88 2.39 -10.04
C ALA A 147 5.54 3.65 -10.63
N ALA A 148 4.89 4.80 -10.49
CA ALA A 148 5.41 6.10 -10.92
C ALA A 148 6.16 6.84 -9.82
N HIS A 149 6.07 6.39 -8.55
CA HIS A 149 6.60 7.12 -7.42
C HIS A 149 8.14 7.02 -7.35
N PRO A 150 8.86 8.14 -7.19
CA PRO A 150 10.33 8.17 -7.22
C PRO A 150 10.97 7.42 -6.07
N CYS A 151 10.33 7.39 -4.89
CA CYS A 151 10.86 6.73 -3.70
C CYS A 151 10.63 5.22 -3.64
N LEU A 152 9.97 4.60 -4.63
CA LEU A 152 9.76 3.16 -4.65
C LEU A 152 11.10 2.42 -4.66
N GLY A 153 11.34 1.57 -3.67
CA GLY A 153 12.57 0.77 -3.56
C GLY A 153 13.71 1.47 -2.82
N HIS A 154 13.56 2.76 -2.45
CA HIS A 154 14.55 3.48 -1.64
C HIS A 154 14.61 3.01 -0.19
N GLY A 155 13.71 2.11 0.23
CA GLY A 155 13.88 1.30 1.43
C GLY A 155 15.25 0.63 1.51
N TYR A 156 15.76 0.08 0.39
CA TYR A 156 17.09 -0.55 0.35
C TYR A 156 18.22 0.42 0.71
N VAL A 157 18.13 1.67 0.22
CA VAL A 157 19.14 2.70 0.50
C VAL A 157 19.11 3.09 1.98
N VAL A 158 17.91 3.33 2.52
CA VAL A 158 17.76 3.81 3.90
C VAL A 158 18.17 2.76 4.93
N PHE A 159 17.92 1.48 4.68
CA PHE A 159 18.21 0.45 5.66
C PHE A 159 19.60 -0.18 5.54
N ASP A 160 20.19 -0.22 4.33
CA ASP A 160 21.40 -1.02 4.10
C ASP A 160 22.63 -0.23 3.64
N GLU A 161 22.48 0.98 3.08
CA GLU A 161 23.59 1.65 2.37
C GLU A 161 23.91 3.06 2.84
N ILE A 162 22.90 3.82 3.26
CA ILE A 162 23.14 5.18 3.68
C ILE A 162 23.89 5.18 5.01
N GLY A 163 25.14 5.65 4.98
CA GLY A 163 25.92 5.75 6.21
C GLY A 163 25.30 6.77 7.16
N ASP A 164 25.33 6.49 8.48
CA ASP A 164 24.70 7.33 9.51
C ASP A 164 25.00 8.83 9.34
N GLY A 165 26.25 9.19 9.03
CA GLY A 165 26.65 10.60 8.86
C GLY A 165 26.05 11.27 7.62
N GLU A 166 25.85 10.52 6.53
CA GLU A 166 25.21 11.04 5.32
C GLU A 166 23.68 11.14 5.50
N PHE A 167 23.08 10.15 6.14
CA PHE A 167 21.68 10.19 6.53
C PHE A 167 21.39 11.37 7.46
N GLU A 168 22.25 11.60 8.46
CA GLU A 168 22.12 12.75 9.37
C GLU A 168 22.25 14.08 8.62
N ARG A 169 23.21 14.20 7.69
CA ARG A 169 23.36 15.38 6.83
C ARG A 169 22.08 15.67 6.05
N ILE A 170 21.54 14.68 5.35
CA ILE A 170 20.31 14.83 4.55
C ILE A 170 19.12 15.16 5.43
N CYS A 171 19.00 14.53 6.62
CA CYS A 171 17.96 14.87 7.60
C CYS A 171 18.03 16.36 8.00
N GLN A 172 19.22 16.84 8.35
CA GLN A 172 19.42 18.23 8.75
C GLN A 172 19.15 19.21 7.59
N ASP A 173 19.56 18.85 6.37
CA ASP A 173 19.34 19.66 5.18
C ASP A 173 17.84 19.74 4.85
N ALA A 174 17.14 18.60 4.86
CA ALA A 174 15.71 18.51 4.65
C ALA A 174 14.90 19.25 5.73
N GLU A 175 15.29 19.17 7.00
CA GLU A 175 14.62 19.90 8.09
C GLU A 175 14.72 21.42 7.90
N ARG A 176 15.89 21.93 7.50
CA ARG A 176 16.09 23.35 7.22
C ARG A 176 15.23 23.82 6.05
N GLU A 177 15.18 23.05 4.96
CA GLU A 177 14.38 23.37 3.79
C GLU A 177 12.88 23.33 4.08
N TRP A 178 12.40 22.28 4.74
CA TRP A 178 11.00 22.14 5.15
C TRP A 178 10.55 23.32 6.02
N THR A 179 11.37 23.69 7.01
CA THR A 179 11.09 24.84 7.90
C THR A 179 11.03 26.16 7.13
N ALA A 180 11.95 26.34 6.17
CA ALA A 180 11.94 27.52 5.31
C ALA A 180 10.66 27.56 4.44
N GLY A 181 10.28 26.46 3.79
CA GLY A 181 9.08 26.39 2.95
C GLY A 181 7.77 26.53 3.74
N LEU A 182 7.71 26.04 4.99
CA LEU A 182 6.58 26.32 5.89
C LEU A 182 6.40 27.81 6.15
N SER A 183 7.50 28.57 6.29
CA SER A 183 7.46 30.02 6.48
C SER A 183 7.00 30.79 5.23
N HIS A 184 7.02 30.14 4.06
CA HIS A 184 6.58 30.67 2.77
C HIS A 184 5.23 30.12 2.28
N HIS A 185 4.53 29.34 3.11
CA HIS A 185 3.28 28.64 2.75
C HIS A 185 3.41 27.61 1.60
N GLU A 186 4.63 27.18 1.26
CA GLU A 186 4.89 26.29 0.12
C GLU A 186 4.55 24.82 0.42
N HIS A 187 4.51 24.42 1.70
CA HIS A 187 4.26 23.03 2.14
C HIS A 187 2.98 22.85 2.97
N LEU A 188 1.98 23.73 2.82
CA LEU A 188 0.79 23.74 3.68
C LEU A 188 -0.38 22.87 3.22
N THR A 189 -0.21 22.05 2.19
CA THR A 189 -1.18 21.01 1.90
C THR A 189 -1.02 19.86 2.90
N ARG A 190 -2.09 19.57 3.63
CA ARG A 190 -2.23 18.52 4.67
C ARG A 190 -1.76 17.11 4.25
N GLU A 191 -1.47 16.92 2.97
CA GLU A 191 -1.08 15.66 2.35
C GLU A 191 0.43 15.41 2.39
N GLU A 192 1.25 16.48 2.33
CA GLU A 192 2.70 16.40 2.42
C GLU A 192 3.12 16.29 3.89
N SER A 193 3.68 15.14 4.29
CA SER A 193 4.33 15.00 5.58
C SER A 193 5.80 15.42 5.45
N GLN A 194 6.37 15.96 6.53
CA GLN A 194 7.82 16.20 6.61
C GLN A 194 8.63 14.93 6.29
N GLU A 195 8.07 13.77 6.64
CA GLU A 195 8.59 12.45 6.31
C GLU A 195 8.61 12.18 4.80
N ALA A 196 7.51 12.46 4.08
CA ALA A 196 7.46 12.30 2.62
C ALA A 196 8.52 13.18 1.94
N PHE A 197 8.64 14.44 2.36
CA PHE A 197 9.64 15.38 1.85
C PHE A 197 11.07 14.87 2.08
N LEU A 198 11.38 14.39 3.29
CA LEU A 198 12.69 13.80 3.59
C LEU A 198 13.00 12.62 2.66
N PHE A 199 12.02 11.76 2.38
CA PHE A 199 12.25 10.60 1.52
C PHE A 199 12.41 10.96 0.05
N GLU A 200 11.72 11.99 -0.43
CA GLU A 200 11.98 12.53 -1.77
C GLU A 200 13.40 13.10 -1.87
N LYS A 201 13.90 13.76 -0.81
CA LYS A 201 15.29 14.22 -0.74
C LYS A 201 16.29 13.08 -0.76
N ILE A 202 16.07 12.04 0.04
CA ILE A 202 16.90 10.83 0.03
C ILE A 202 16.88 10.22 -1.38
N ALA A 203 15.71 10.11 -2.02
CA ALA A 203 15.62 9.53 -3.35
C ALA A 203 16.37 10.33 -4.42
N ALA A 204 16.41 11.66 -4.28
CA ALA A 204 17.14 12.56 -5.17
C ALA A 204 18.66 12.56 -4.95
N GLU A 205 19.11 12.49 -3.69
CA GLU A 205 20.53 12.61 -3.32
C GLU A 205 21.25 11.25 -3.28
N CYS A 206 20.51 10.17 -3.02
CA CYS A 206 21.01 8.81 -2.91
C CYS A 206 20.28 7.89 -3.90
N PRO A 207 20.68 7.90 -5.19
CA PRO A 207 20.06 7.05 -6.19
C PRO A 207 20.33 5.57 -5.89
N LEU A 208 19.41 4.70 -6.31
CA LEU A 208 19.57 3.25 -6.20
C LEU A 208 20.84 2.79 -6.95
N SER A 209 21.50 1.76 -6.42
CA SER A 209 22.54 1.05 -7.17
C SER A 209 21.94 0.39 -8.41
N SER A 210 22.76 0.04 -9.41
CA SER A 210 22.25 -0.60 -10.65
C SER A 210 21.54 -1.93 -10.40
N GLU A 211 21.89 -2.66 -9.34
CA GLU A 211 21.23 -3.92 -8.98
C GLU A 211 19.85 -3.66 -8.36
N GLN A 212 19.73 -2.70 -7.46
CA GLN A 212 18.46 -2.29 -6.87
C GLN A 212 17.53 -1.67 -7.91
N GLU A 213 18.04 -0.78 -8.77
CA GLU A 213 17.25 -0.19 -9.85
C GLU A 213 16.66 -1.27 -10.76
N ALA A 214 17.44 -2.31 -11.08
CA ALA A 214 16.95 -3.43 -11.88
C ALA A 214 15.82 -4.22 -11.18
N VAL A 215 15.90 -4.42 -9.86
CA VAL A 215 14.84 -5.06 -9.08
C VAL A 215 13.60 -4.17 -9.01
N THR A 216 13.79 -2.88 -8.71
CA THR A 216 12.73 -1.87 -8.64
C THR A 216 12.02 -1.74 -9.99
N ASP A 217 12.73 -1.81 -11.11
CA ASP A 217 12.14 -1.79 -12.46
C ASP A 217 11.24 -3.00 -12.72
N VAL A 218 11.56 -4.18 -12.16
CA VAL A 218 10.65 -5.33 -12.21
C VAL A 218 9.38 -5.04 -11.41
N TYR A 219 9.47 -4.44 -10.23
CA TYR A 219 8.29 -4.02 -9.47
C TYR A 219 7.46 -2.98 -10.22
N ARG A 220 8.09 -1.95 -10.81
CA ARG A 220 7.40 -0.93 -11.61
C ARG A 220 6.68 -1.55 -12.81
N LEU A 221 7.34 -2.48 -13.51
CA LEU A 221 6.73 -3.18 -14.63
C LEU A 221 5.52 -4.00 -14.18
N MET A 222 5.68 -4.81 -13.13
CA MET A 222 4.62 -5.64 -12.56
C MET A 222 3.42 -4.81 -12.10
N LEU A 223 3.63 -3.67 -11.45
CA LEU A 223 2.55 -2.78 -11.01
C LEU A 223 1.81 -2.11 -12.18
N ARG A 224 2.52 -1.78 -13.28
CA ARG A 224 1.92 -1.16 -14.48
C ARG A 224 1.16 -2.17 -15.34
N THR A 225 1.70 -3.36 -15.53
CA THR A 225 1.09 -4.38 -16.38
C THR A 225 0.14 -5.28 -15.63
N LEU A 226 0.22 -5.27 -14.29
CA LEU A 226 -0.40 -6.25 -13.41
C LEU A 226 -0.02 -7.68 -13.77
N GLU A 227 1.15 -7.89 -14.38
CA GLU A 227 1.67 -9.21 -14.74
C GLU A 227 2.79 -9.63 -13.78
N ILE A 228 2.56 -10.73 -13.08
CA ILE A 228 3.52 -11.32 -12.15
C ILE A 228 4.54 -12.17 -12.94
N PRO A 229 5.86 -11.91 -12.77
CA PRO A 229 6.93 -12.72 -13.35
C PRO A 229 6.76 -14.21 -13.03
N PRO A 230 6.88 -15.13 -14.02
CA PRO A 230 6.66 -16.56 -13.81
C PRO A 230 7.45 -17.18 -12.65
N GLU A 231 8.68 -16.73 -12.45
CA GLU A 231 9.60 -17.11 -11.37
C GLU A 231 9.05 -16.78 -9.97
N TRP A 232 8.28 -15.70 -9.85
CA TRP A 232 7.71 -15.25 -8.57
C TRP A 232 6.35 -15.88 -8.27
N ARG A 233 5.65 -16.42 -9.29
CA ARG A 233 4.33 -17.06 -9.11
C ARG A 233 4.33 -18.24 -8.15
N ARG A 234 5.49 -18.88 -7.93
CA ARG A 234 5.61 -19.99 -6.96
C ARG A 234 5.39 -19.54 -5.52
N HIS A 235 5.49 -18.24 -5.27
CA HIS A 235 5.28 -17.62 -3.96
C HIS A 235 3.89 -17.00 -3.83
N CYS A 236 3.00 -17.20 -4.82
CA CYS A 236 1.60 -16.78 -4.69
C CYS A 236 0.96 -17.57 -3.54
N PRO A 237 0.41 -16.91 -2.51
CA PRO A 237 -0.33 -17.59 -1.47
C PRO A 237 -1.55 -18.27 -2.11
N ALA A 238 -1.92 -19.43 -1.60
CA ALA A 238 -3.13 -20.11 -2.05
C ALA A 238 -4.33 -19.21 -1.74
N VAL A 239 -5.12 -18.90 -2.77
CA VAL A 239 -6.37 -18.15 -2.62
C VAL A 239 -7.36 -19.02 -1.84
N THR A 240 -7.72 -18.62 -0.62
CA THR A 240 -8.80 -19.22 0.18
C THR A 240 -10.05 -18.37 0.15
#